data_AF-A0A960M1P4-F1
#
_entry.id   AF-A0A960M1P4-F1
#
_cell.length_a   1.000
_cell.length_b   1.000
_cell.length_c   1.000
_cell.angle_alpha   90.00
_cell.angle_beta   90.00
_cell.angle_gamma   90.00
#
_symmetry.space_group_name_H-M   'P 1'
#
loop_
_entity.id
_entity.type
_entity.pdbx_description
1 polymer ?
#
loop_
_entity_poly.entity_id
_entity_poly.type
_entity_poly.pdbx_seq_one_letter_code
_entity_poly.pdbx_strand_id
1 'polypeptide(L)'
;GLDELCEVYAGFEIAAHSLTHPWLTRIDEPRLQSEVRDSKAWLEDFFQQPVTGFCYPFNDYDGRVLDEVRAAGFQYARGTGPAETLYPPDDPLLFHPSCHFLDPAFAERYERAKARGGVFFFWGHSYELRSEAMWDSLEQTLAAITADSDAVWKSPGELFPVG
;
A
#
# COMPACT_ATOMS: atom_id res chain seq x y z
N GLY A 1 3.85 -17.56 13.94
CA GLY A 1 5.32 -17.45 13.69
C GLY A 1 5.55 -17.09 12.23
N LEU A 2 6.80 -17.02 11.73
CA LEU A 2 7.04 -16.84 10.28
C LEU A 2 6.31 -17.93 9.46
N ASP A 3 6.25 -19.14 10.00
CA ASP A 3 5.65 -20.33 9.37
C ASP A 3 4.14 -20.21 9.07
N GLU A 4 3.44 -19.24 9.66
CA GLU A 4 2.00 -19.01 9.45
C GLU A 4 1.72 -17.89 8.44
N LEU A 5 2.74 -17.11 8.04
CA LEU A 5 2.53 -15.89 7.25
C LEU A 5 1.90 -16.19 5.88
N CYS A 6 2.34 -17.24 5.20
CA CYS A 6 1.78 -17.60 3.90
C CYS A 6 0.30 -18.00 3.99
N GLU A 7 -0.12 -18.62 5.09
CA GLU A 7 -1.52 -18.98 5.32
C GLU A 7 -2.35 -17.73 5.68
N VAL A 8 -1.85 -16.90 6.59
CA VAL A 8 -2.54 -15.67 7.03
C VAL A 8 -2.77 -14.69 5.88
N TYR A 9 -1.79 -14.57 4.97
CA TYR A 9 -1.89 -13.67 3.81
C TYR A 9 -2.35 -14.38 2.53
N ALA A 10 -2.88 -15.61 2.63
CA ALA A 10 -3.44 -16.29 1.47
C ALA A 10 -4.60 -15.48 0.88
N GLY A 11 -4.52 -15.18 -0.42
CA GLY A 11 -5.52 -14.35 -1.13
C GLY A 11 -5.30 -12.84 -0.98
N PHE A 12 -4.30 -12.39 -0.22
CA PHE A 12 -3.88 -11.00 -0.17
C PHE A 12 -2.68 -10.76 -1.09
N GLU A 13 -2.61 -9.56 -1.65
CA GLU A 13 -1.41 -9.08 -2.32
C GLU A 13 -0.31 -8.76 -1.31
N ILE A 14 0.93 -9.13 -1.64
CA ILE A 14 2.13 -8.76 -0.89
C ILE A 14 2.89 -7.64 -1.62
N ALA A 15 3.19 -6.56 -0.91
CA ALA A 15 3.98 -5.43 -1.40
C ALA A 15 5.24 -5.22 -0.53
N ALA A 16 6.33 -4.76 -1.15
CA ALA A 16 7.60 -4.53 -0.47
C ALA A 16 7.61 -3.21 0.32
N HIS A 17 8.38 -3.16 1.40
CA HIS A 17 8.51 -1.98 2.26
C HIS A 17 9.96 -1.75 2.72
N SER A 18 10.92 -1.99 1.83
CA SER A 18 12.37 -2.14 2.12
C SER A 18 12.69 -3.33 3.05
N LEU A 19 13.98 -3.63 3.24
CA LEU A 19 14.41 -4.74 4.10
C LEU A 19 14.42 -4.34 5.59
N THR A 20 14.99 -3.18 5.90
CA THR A 20 15.26 -2.77 7.29
C THR A 20 14.56 -1.49 7.71
N HIS A 21 13.67 -0.98 6.85
CA HIS A 21 12.90 0.24 7.08
C HIS A 21 13.77 1.50 7.34
N PRO A 22 14.84 1.78 6.54
CA PRO A 22 15.62 3.00 6.68
C PRO A 22 14.91 4.20 6.03
N TRP A 23 15.42 5.41 6.31
CA TRP A 23 15.12 6.59 5.49
C TRP A 23 15.89 6.45 4.16
N LEU A 24 15.18 6.06 3.08
CA LEU A 24 15.80 5.72 1.79
C LEU A 24 16.56 6.90 1.18
N THR A 25 16.15 8.15 1.46
CA THR A 25 16.85 9.36 1.00
C THR A 25 18.20 9.60 1.70
N ARG A 26 18.49 8.89 2.79
CA ARG A 26 19.67 9.13 3.66
C ARG A 26 20.76 8.05 3.57
N ILE A 27 20.53 7.02 2.77
CA ILE A 27 21.48 5.92 2.55
C ILE A 27 22.18 6.07 1.21
N ASP A 28 23.35 5.47 1.05
CA ASP A 28 24.08 5.49 -0.22
C ASP A 28 23.43 4.59 -1.27
N GLU A 29 23.96 4.65 -2.49
CA GLU A 29 23.40 3.95 -3.65
C GLU A 29 23.42 2.41 -3.52
N PRO A 30 24.55 1.77 -3.12
CA PRO A 30 24.56 0.32 -2.98
C PRO A 30 23.57 -0.16 -1.91
N ARG A 31 23.41 0.58 -0.80
CA ARG A 31 22.45 0.22 0.23
C ARG A 31 21.02 0.45 -0.23
N LEU A 32 20.72 1.53 -0.95
CA LEU A 32 19.39 1.75 -1.53
C LEU A 32 18.98 0.59 -2.43
N GLN A 33 19.86 0.15 -3.33
CA GLN A 33 19.62 -0.97 -4.22
C GLN A 33 19.35 -2.27 -3.46
N SER A 34 20.15 -2.58 -2.44
CA SER A 34 19.93 -3.77 -1.59
C SER A 34 18.60 -3.69 -0.84
N GLU A 35 18.31 -2.56 -0.18
CA GLU A 35 17.05 -2.39 0.56
C GLU A 35 15.81 -2.57 -0.33
N VAL A 36 15.85 -2.11 -1.57
CA VAL A 36 14.73 -2.18 -2.53
C VAL A 36 14.65 -3.54 -3.22
N ARG A 37 15.75 -4.05 -3.80
CA ARG A 37 15.75 -5.27 -4.61
C ARG A 37 15.70 -6.53 -3.78
N ASP A 38 16.46 -6.57 -2.68
CA ASP A 38 16.55 -7.77 -1.86
C ASP A 38 15.25 -7.95 -1.06
N SER A 39 14.53 -6.86 -0.71
CA SER A 39 13.20 -6.98 -0.09
C SER A 39 12.18 -7.59 -1.04
N LYS A 40 12.21 -7.20 -2.32
CA LYS A 40 11.40 -7.85 -3.36
C LYS A 40 11.74 -9.32 -3.50
N ALA A 41 13.01 -9.65 -3.73
CA ALA A 41 13.45 -11.01 -3.96
C ALA A 41 13.14 -11.92 -2.76
N TRP A 42 13.35 -11.43 -1.54
CA TRP A 42 13.03 -12.18 -0.32
C TRP A 42 11.53 -12.45 -0.19
N LEU A 43 10.67 -11.45 -0.44
CA LEU A 43 9.23 -11.62 -0.37
C LEU A 43 8.70 -12.56 -1.46
N GLU A 44 9.22 -12.46 -2.69
CA GLU A 44 8.84 -13.34 -3.80
C GLU A 44 9.24 -14.79 -3.51
N ASP A 45 10.43 -15.03 -2.97
CA ASP A 45 10.89 -16.36 -2.55
C ASP A 45 10.08 -16.89 -1.35
N PHE A 46 9.75 -16.03 -0.38
CA PHE A 46 9.02 -16.45 0.80
C PHE A 46 7.55 -16.78 0.52
N PHE A 47 6.85 -15.88 -0.17
CA PHE A 47 5.41 -16.01 -0.42
C PHE A 47 5.08 -16.73 -1.74
N GLN A 48 6.09 -17.05 -2.56
CA GLN A 48 5.93 -17.74 -3.86
C GLN A 48 4.91 -17.05 -4.78
N GLN A 49 4.89 -15.71 -4.75
CA GLN A 49 4.02 -14.87 -5.58
C GLN A 49 4.77 -13.60 -6.04
N PRO A 50 4.38 -12.99 -7.18
CA PRO A 50 5.00 -11.75 -7.64
C PRO A 50 4.80 -10.59 -6.66
N VAL A 51 5.83 -9.78 -6.44
CA VAL A 51 5.75 -8.58 -5.60
C VAL A 51 5.87 -7.36 -6.50
N THR A 52 4.71 -6.78 -6.81
CA THR A 52 4.58 -5.69 -7.81
C THR A 52 4.43 -4.31 -7.19
N GLY A 53 4.01 -4.23 -5.92
CA GLY A 53 3.86 -2.99 -5.17
C GLY A 53 5.04 -2.66 -4.27
N PHE A 54 5.31 -1.37 -4.09
CA PHE A 54 6.23 -0.85 -3.07
C PHE A 54 5.54 0.13 -2.12
N CYS A 55 6.01 0.23 -0.90
CA CYS A 55 5.60 1.25 0.06
C CYS A 55 6.85 1.95 0.57
N TYR A 56 6.92 3.28 0.49
CA TYR A 56 8.10 4.01 0.95
C TYR A 56 8.13 4.06 2.49
N PRO A 57 9.20 3.56 3.16
CA PRO A 57 9.38 3.74 4.60
C PRO A 57 9.27 5.21 4.99
N PHE A 58 8.51 5.51 6.04
CA PHE A 58 8.24 6.88 6.49
C PHE A 58 7.61 7.81 5.43
N ASN A 59 7.12 7.24 4.33
CA ASN A 59 6.76 7.95 3.10
C ASN A 59 7.89 8.83 2.53
N ASP A 60 9.15 8.41 2.72
CA ASP A 60 10.37 9.11 2.34
C ASP A 60 10.87 8.64 0.97
N TYR A 61 10.91 9.56 0.00
CA TYR A 61 11.48 9.31 -1.32
C TYR A 61 11.93 10.62 -1.99
N ASP A 62 12.92 10.49 -2.87
CA ASP A 62 13.37 11.51 -3.81
C ASP A 62 13.48 10.90 -5.21
N GLY A 63 14.02 11.64 -6.19
CA GLY A 63 14.18 11.13 -7.55
C GLY A 63 15.03 9.85 -7.64
N ARG A 64 16.07 9.72 -6.81
CA ARG A 64 16.94 8.54 -6.79
C ARG A 64 16.21 7.32 -6.25
N VAL A 65 15.44 7.48 -5.18
CA VAL A 65 14.59 6.41 -4.63
C VAL A 65 13.52 6.00 -5.63
N LEU A 66 12.88 6.96 -6.30
CA LEU A 66 11.86 6.68 -7.33
C LEU A 66 12.46 5.91 -8.52
N ASP A 67 13.63 6.32 -9.00
CA ASP A 67 14.33 5.67 -10.10
C ASP A 67 14.74 4.23 -9.74
N GLU A 68 15.20 3.98 -8.51
CA GLU A 68 15.54 2.64 -8.07
C GLU A 68 14.32 1.73 -7.90
N VAL A 69 13.22 2.23 -7.34
CA VAL A 69 11.95 1.49 -7.27
C VAL A 69 11.44 1.15 -8.68
N ARG A 70 11.55 2.08 -9.63
CA ARG A 70 11.23 1.82 -11.04
C ARG A 70 12.17 0.78 -11.66
N ALA A 71 13.48 0.89 -11.42
CA ALA A 71 14.49 -0.03 -11.94
C ALA A 71 14.36 -1.46 -11.38
N ALA A 72 13.87 -1.60 -10.14
CA ALA A 72 13.54 -2.88 -9.52
C ALA A 72 12.24 -3.51 -10.06
N GLY A 73 11.55 -2.83 -10.98
CA GLY A 73 10.38 -3.36 -11.69
C GLY A 73 9.10 -3.35 -10.87
N PHE A 74 8.98 -2.47 -9.88
CA PHE A 74 7.69 -2.22 -9.21
C PHE A 74 6.73 -1.48 -10.16
N GLN A 75 5.46 -1.85 -10.12
CA GLN A 75 4.41 -1.34 -11.01
C GLN A 75 3.66 -0.16 -10.41
N TYR A 76 3.55 -0.13 -9.09
CA TYR A 76 2.98 0.96 -8.34
C TYR A 76 3.69 1.10 -7.00
N ALA A 77 3.53 2.24 -6.36
CA ALA A 77 3.97 2.41 -4.99
C ALA A 77 3.06 3.35 -4.21
N ARG A 78 2.98 3.13 -2.89
CA ARG A 78 2.24 4.01 -1.97
C ARG A 78 3.04 5.28 -1.69
N GLY A 79 2.79 6.32 -2.48
CA GLY A 79 3.41 7.64 -2.36
C GLY A 79 2.73 8.56 -1.35
N THR A 80 3.19 9.82 -1.32
CA THR A 80 2.51 10.93 -0.63
C THR A 80 1.77 11.80 -1.64
N GLY A 81 0.66 12.40 -1.22
CA GLY A 81 -0.12 13.27 -2.08
C GLY A 81 -1.12 14.12 -1.31
N PRO A 82 -1.93 14.92 -2.02
CA PRO A 82 -2.96 15.75 -1.43
C PRO A 82 -4.01 14.90 -0.70
N ALA A 83 -4.92 15.57 0.00
CA ALA A 83 -5.97 14.90 0.76
C ALA A 83 -6.88 14.00 -0.10
N GLU A 84 -7.02 14.24 -1.41
CA GLU A 84 -7.92 13.45 -2.27
C GLU A 84 -7.13 12.66 -3.31
N THR A 85 -7.33 11.33 -3.31
CA THR A 85 -6.75 10.44 -4.32
C THR A 85 -7.41 10.68 -5.67
N LEU A 86 -6.58 10.86 -6.70
CA LEU A 86 -7.01 10.87 -8.09
C LEU A 86 -6.65 9.53 -8.73
N TYR A 87 -7.56 9.01 -9.54
CA TYR A 87 -7.34 7.81 -10.34
C TYR A 87 -7.86 8.03 -11.77
N PRO A 88 -7.07 7.72 -12.82
CA PRO A 88 -5.69 7.22 -12.74
C PRO A 88 -4.69 8.29 -12.24
N PRO A 89 -3.62 7.90 -11.52
CA PRO A 89 -2.55 8.83 -11.17
C PRO A 89 -1.66 9.11 -12.40
N ASP A 90 -0.95 10.25 -12.39
CA ASP A 90 0.05 10.58 -13.41
C ASP A 90 1.24 9.60 -13.40
N ASP A 91 1.66 9.18 -12.21
CA ASP A 91 2.70 8.17 -11.98
C ASP A 91 2.19 7.14 -10.96
N PRO A 92 2.00 5.87 -11.34
CA PRO A 92 1.61 4.81 -10.40
C PRO A 92 2.56 4.63 -9.21
N LEU A 93 3.83 4.99 -9.35
CA LEU A 93 4.80 4.96 -8.24
C LEU A 93 4.56 6.09 -7.22
N LEU A 94 3.68 7.03 -7.51
CA LEU A 94 3.27 8.11 -6.60
C LEU A 94 1.80 7.98 -6.19
N PHE A 95 1.19 6.80 -6.37
CA PHE A 95 -0.21 6.58 -6.01
C PHE A 95 -0.40 6.70 -4.51
N HIS A 96 -1.21 7.67 -4.07
CA HIS A 96 -1.34 8.01 -2.65
C HIS A 96 -2.71 7.62 -2.11
N PRO A 97 -2.78 7.21 -0.83
CA PRO A 97 -4.05 6.89 -0.19
C PRO A 97 -4.88 8.15 0.07
N SER A 98 -6.20 7.94 0.13
CA SER A 98 -7.23 8.93 0.41
C SER A 98 -7.25 9.32 1.89
N CYS A 99 -6.96 8.37 2.78
CA CYS A 99 -6.80 8.61 4.22
C CYS A 99 -6.18 7.42 4.97
N HIS A 100 -5.85 7.68 6.23
CA HIS A 100 -5.62 6.64 7.23
C HIS A 100 -6.96 6.03 7.69
N PHE A 101 -7.00 4.75 8.11
CA PHE A 101 -8.27 4.13 8.55
C PHE A 101 -8.84 4.74 9.86
N LEU A 102 -8.01 5.46 10.62
CA LEU A 102 -8.44 6.24 11.79
C LEU A 102 -8.79 7.71 11.48
N ASP A 103 -8.80 8.12 10.20
CA ASP A 103 -9.18 9.49 9.85
C ASP A 103 -10.65 9.73 10.24
N PRO A 104 -10.97 10.75 11.07
CA PRO A 104 -12.35 11.04 11.44
C PRO A 104 -13.25 11.41 10.24
N ALA A 105 -12.66 11.79 9.10
CA ALA A 105 -13.35 12.06 7.85
C ALA A 105 -13.40 10.85 6.90
N PHE A 106 -13.07 9.62 7.35
CA PHE A 106 -13.01 8.42 6.50
C PHE A 106 -14.28 8.20 5.67
N ALA A 107 -15.46 8.20 6.32
CA ALA A 107 -16.73 7.99 5.64
C ALA A 107 -17.05 9.11 4.63
N GLU A 108 -16.76 10.35 4.99
CA GLU A 108 -16.95 11.51 4.10
C GLU A 108 -16.06 11.43 2.86
N ARG A 109 -14.81 11.00 3.04
CA ARG A 109 -13.84 10.80 1.96
C ARG A 109 -14.23 9.65 1.06
N TYR A 110 -14.73 8.54 1.63
CA TYR A 110 -15.26 7.41 0.88
C TYR A 110 -16.41 7.84 -0.04
N GLU A 111 -17.40 8.56 0.50
CA GLU A 111 -18.53 9.06 -0.29
C GLU A 111 -18.09 10.05 -1.39
N ARG A 112 -17.09 10.90 -1.13
CA ARG A 112 -16.52 11.78 -2.18
C ARG A 112 -15.82 11.00 -3.28
N ALA A 113 -15.06 9.95 -2.95
CA ALA A 113 -14.40 9.11 -3.95
C ALA A 113 -15.45 8.37 -4.80
N LYS A 114 -16.50 7.82 -4.16
CA LYS A 114 -17.62 7.15 -4.83
C LYS A 114 -18.38 8.10 -5.77
N ALA A 115 -18.69 9.32 -5.33
CA ALA A 115 -19.39 10.31 -6.14
C ALA A 115 -18.62 10.72 -7.42
N ARG A 116 -17.30 10.49 -7.46
CA ARG A 116 -16.45 10.74 -8.64
C ARG A 116 -16.27 9.52 -9.53
N GLY A 117 -16.76 8.34 -9.11
CA GLY A 117 -16.49 7.07 -9.79
C GLY A 117 -15.01 6.68 -9.76
N GLY A 118 -14.27 7.12 -8.72
CA GLY A 118 -12.83 6.91 -8.59
C GLY A 118 -12.45 5.73 -7.69
N VAL A 119 -11.19 5.70 -7.27
CA VAL A 119 -10.66 4.73 -6.31
C VAL A 119 -10.63 5.36 -4.91
N PHE A 120 -11.16 4.66 -3.91
CA PHE A 120 -10.93 4.96 -2.51
C PHE A 120 -9.86 4.01 -1.96
N PHE A 121 -8.69 4.54 -1.61
CA PHE A 121 -7.56 3.77 -1.12
C PHE A 121 -7.21 4.25 0.29
N PHE A 122 -7.17 3.36 1.28
CA PHE A 122 -6.83 3.73 2.66
C PHE A 122 -5.70 2.86 3.21
N TRP A 123 -5.09 3.29 4.30
CA TRP A 123 -3.95 2.60 4.91
C TRP A 123 -3.97 2.70 6.44
N GLY A 124 -3.15 1.88 7.08
CA GLY A 124 -2.72 2.02 8.47
C GLY A 124 -1.99 0.78 8.95
N HIS A 125 -1.60 0.76 10.23
CA HIS A 125 -0.89 -0.37 10.80
C HIS A 125 -1.72 -1.09 11.86
N SER A 126 -1.62 -2.41 11.88
CA SER A 126 -2.30 -3.25 12.87
C SER A 126 -1.89 -2.95 14.31
N TYR A 127 -0.65 -2.51 14.56
CA TYR A 127 -0.20 -2.14 15.92
C TYR A 127 -0.94 -0.92 16.50
N GLU A 128 -1.62 -0.14 15.66
CA GLU A 128 -2.42 1.01 16.09
C GLU A 128 -3.74 0.58 16.73
N LEU A 129 -4.23 -0.63 16.40
CA LEU A 129 -5.45 -1.24 16.92
C LEU A 129 -5.18 -1.90 18.28
N ARG A 130 -5.20 -1.07 19.33
CA ARG A 130 -4.74 -1.44 20.69
C ARG A 130 -5.84 -2.00 21.60
N SER A 131 -7.08 -2.10 21.12
CA SER A 131 -8.20 -2.67 21.87
C SER A 131 -9.22 -3.34 20.94
N GLU A 132 -9.99 -4.29 21.49
CA GLU A 132 -11.08 -4.96 20.77
C GLU A 132 -12.06 -3.95 20.16
N ALA A 133 -12.42 -2.89 20.90
CA ALA A 133 -13.30 -1.85 20.38
C ALA A 133 -12.75 -1.12 19.14
N MET A 134 -11.42 -1.00 18.99
CA MET A 134 -10.82 -0.44 17.78
C MET A 134 -10.89 -1.44 16.63
N TRP A 135 -10.70 -2.73 16.89
CA TRP A 135 -10.90 -3.80 15.91
C TRP A 135 -12.36 -3.85 15.43
N ASP A 136 -13.32 -3.87 16.36
CA ASP A 136 -14.76 -3.84 16.07
C ASP A 136 -15.14 -2.64 15.21
N SER A 137 -14.56 -1.47 15.48
CA SER A 137 -14.81 -0.25 14.70
C SER A 137 -14.28 -0.35 13.26
N LEU A 138 -13.11 -0.97 13.08
CA LEU A 138 -12.56 -1.21 11.74
C LEU A 138 -13.42 -2.23 10.99
N GLU A 139 -13.80 -3.33 11.63
CA GLU A 139 -14.67 -4.36 11.05
C GLU A 139 -16.02 -3.79 10.62
N GLN A 140 -16.66 -2.95 11.44
CA GLN A 140 -17.90 -2.25 11.07
C GLN A 140 -17.73 -1.37 9.83
N THR A 141 -16.59 -0.69 9.72
CA THR A 141 -16.26 0.15 8.56
C THR A 141 -16.10 -0.71 7.30
N LEU A 142 -15.35 -1.81 7.39
CA LEU A 142 -15.15 -2.74 6.27
C LEU A 142 -16.46 -3.43 5.85
N ALA A 143 -17.30 -3.82 6.81
CA ALA A 143 -18.62 -4.40 6.56
C ALA A 143 -19.55 -3.41 5.85
N ALA A 144 -19.52 -2.13 6.23
CA ALA A 144 -20.31 -1.09 5.57
C ALA A 144 -19.90 -0.89 4.10
N ILE A 145 -18.59 -0.83 3.80
CA ILE A 145 -18.11 -0.76 2.41
C ILE A 145 -18.48 -2.02 1.63
N THR A 146 -18.34 -3.20 2.24
CA THR A 146 -18.66 -4.48 1.57
C THR A 146 -20.14 -4.62 1.24
N ALA A 147 -21.02 -4.03 2.05
CA ALA A 147 -22.47 -4.00 1.81
C ALA A 147 -22.90 -2.96 0.77
N ASP A 148 -22.01 -2.04 0.39
CA ASP A 148 -22.28 -1.02 -0.62
C ASP A 148 -22.21 -1.64 -2.03
N SER A 149 -23.35 -1.71 -2.71
CA SER A 149 -23.46 -2.31 -4.04
C SER A 149 -22.74 -1.52 -5.14
N ASP A 150 -22.39 -0.26 -4.88
CA ASP A 150 -21.68 0.60 -5.82
C ASP A 150 -20.14 0.45 -5.68
N ALA A 151 -19.67 -0.35 -4.72
CA ALA A 151 -18.26 -0.58 -4.46
C ALA A 151 -17.81 -2.00 -4.83
N VAL A 152 -16.53 -2.10 -5.22
CA VAL A 152 -15.85 -3.36 -5.43
C VAL A 152 -14.48 -3.30 -4.78
N TRP A 153 -14.14 -4.33 -4.02
CA TRP A 153 -12.80 -4.49 -3.45
C TRP A 153 -11.82 -4.91 -4.53
N LYS A 154 -10.68 -4.22 -4.57
CA LYS A 154 -9.54 -4.56 -5.42
C LYS A 154 -8.25 -4.44 -4.62
N SER A 155 -7.29 -5.30 -4.93
CA SER A 155 -5.91 -5.05 -4.54
C SER A 155 -5.32 -3.90 -5.37
N PRO A 156 -4.36 -3.12 -4.85
CA PRO A 156 -3.74 -2.06 -5.65
C PRO A 156 -3.06 -2.58 -6.93
N GLY A 157 -2.47 -3.77 -6.91
CA GLY A 157 -1.88 -4.41 -8.10
C GLY A 157 -2.89 -4.66 -9.23
N GLU A 158 -4.16 -4.90 -8.91
CA GLU A 158 -5.21 -5.02 -9.94
C GLU A 158 -5.52 -3.69 -10.66
N LEU A 159 -5.16 -2.55 -10.06
CA LEU A 159 -5.34 -1.23 -10.67
C LEU A 159 -4.20 -0.87 -11.63
N PHE A 160 -3.07 -1.57 -11.52
CA PHE A 160 -1.84 -1.35 -12.28
C PHE A 160 -1.27 -2.67 -12.81
N PRO A 161 -2.03 -3.41 -13.65
CA PRO A 161 -1.58 -4.70 -14.16
C PRO A 161 -0.35 -4.55 -15.05
N VAL A 162 0.51 -5.56 -15.04
CA VAL A 162 1.62 -5.69 -15.99
C VAL A 162 1.01 -5.85 -17.39
N GLY A 163 1.42 -5.00 -18.34
CA GLY A 163 0.99 -5.07 -19.74
C GLY A 163 1.53 -6.26 -20.50
#